data_AF-A0A2S9ICA5-F1
#
_entry.id   AF-A0A2S9ICA5-F1
#
_cell.length_a   1.000
_cell.length_b   1.000
_cell.length_c   1.000
_cell.angle_alpha   90.00
_cell.angle_beta   90.00
_cell.angle_gamma   90.00
#
_symmetry.space_group_name_H-M   'P 1'
#
loop_
_entity.id
_entity.type
_entity.pdbx_description
1 polymer ?
#
loop_
_entity_poly.entity_id
_entity_poly.type
_entity_poly.pdbx_seq_one_letter_code
_entity_poly.pdbx_strand_id
1 'polypeptide(L)'
;MLKIKKLEHRFIRSIPRELDVGLIYISMEYATAVHSCCCGCGEQVVTPFSPTDWKMIYDGESVSLTPSIGNWHSACRSHYIIKQGIIIEAGSWNDAQIMAERKRDRIAKARYYNPSAKSHNPAEEMKDTSARIFSNKGRMTVIFEWLRKLVRKY
;
A
#
# COMPACT_ATOMS: atom_id res chain seq x y z
N MET A 1 0.02 -25.06 -7.57
CA MET A 1 -1.42 -25.39 -7.71
C MET A 1 -2.19 -24.87 -6.50
N LEU A 2 -3.32 -24.19 -6.72
CA LEU A 2 -4.18 -23.69 -5.65
C LEU A 2 -4.97 -24.83 -5.00
N LYS A 3 -4.80 -25.02 -3.69
CA LYS A 3 -5.46 -26.08 -2.90
C LYS A 3 -6.85 -25.66 -2.44
N ILE A 4 -7.00 -24.39 -2.06
CA ILE A 4 -8.25 -23.81 -1.59
C ILE A 4 -9.00 -23.27 -2.81
N LYS A 5 -10.23 -23.72 -3.02
CA LYS A 5 -11.07 -23.35 -4.18
C LYS A 5 -12.16 -22.34 -3.86
N LYS A 6 -12.55 -22.24 -2.60
CA LYS A 6 -13.58 -21.32 -2.12
C LYS A 6 -13.18 -20.78 -0.75
N LEU A 7 -13.52 -19.52 -0.49
CA LEU A 7 -13.43 -18.87 0.81
C LEU A 7 -14.83 -18.49 1.29
N GLU A 8 -15.11 -18.75 2.56
CA GLU A 8 -16.23 -18.14 3.25
C GLU A 8 -15.77 -16.85 3.92
N HIS A 9 -16.59 -15.80 3.83
CA HIS A 9 -16.25 -14.52 4.42
C HIS A 9 -16.76 -14.42 5.86
N ARG A 10 -16.01 -13.75 6.72
CA ARG A 10 -16.41 -13.43 8.08
C ARG A 10 -16.13 -11.96 8.36
N PHE A 11 -17.19 -11.17 8.54
CA PHE A 11 -17.06 -9.81 9.02
C PHE A 11 -16.75 -9.83 10.51
N ILE A 12 -15.66 -9.16 10.87
CA ILE A 12 -15.10 -9.17 12.21
C ILE A 12 -14.57 -7.77 12.54
N ARG A 13 -14.46 -7.46 13.83
CA ARG A 13 -13.85 -6.21 14.27
C ARG A 13 -12.33 -6.29 14.18
N SER A 14 -11.76 -7.28 14.88
CA SER A 14 -10.31 -7.51 15.01
C SER A 14 -9.90 -8.85 14.43
N ILE A 15 -8.85 -8.84 13.61
CA ILE A 15 -8.30 -10.05 12.96
C ILE A 15 -7.79 -11.03 14.03
N PRO A 16 -8.17 -12.32 13.99
CA PRO A 16 -7.67 -13.31 14.94
C PRO A 16 -6.17 -13.53 14.75
N ARG A 17 -5.50 -14.00 15.82
CA ARG A 17 -4.07 -14.33 15.77
C ARG A 17 -3.79 -15.50 14.81
N GLU A 18 -4.71 -16.46 14.76
CA GLU A 18 -4.63 -17.64 13.90
C GLU A 18 -5.74 -17.57 12.85
N LEU A 19 -5.42 -17.92 11.61
CA LEU A 19 -6.33 -17.83 10.48
C LEU A 19 -6.81 -19.22 10.10
N ASP A 20 -8.12 -19.42 10.09
CA ASP A 20 -8.69 -20.68 9.62
C ASP A 20 -8.53 -20.82 8.10
N VAL A 21 -8.16 -22.02 7.68
CA VAL A 21 -8.08 -22.39 6.27
C VAL A 21 -9.48 -22.34 5.66
N GLY A 22 -9.62 -21.64 4.52
CA GLY A 22 -10.91 -21.52 3.85
C GLY A 22 -11.75 -20.32 4.29
N LEU A 23 -11.26 -19.49 5.23
CA LEU A 23 -11.91 -18.25 5.62
C LEU A 23 -11.17 -17.00 5.12
N ILE A 24 -11.94 -15.98 4.78
CA ILE A 24 -11.47 -14.60 4.61
C ILE A 24 -12.11 -13.72 5.68
N TYR A 25 -11.27 -13.21 6.57
CA TYR A 25 -11.69 -12.30 7.62
C TYR A 25 -11.66 -10.87 7.09
N ILE A 26 -12.73 -10.12 7.32
CA ILE A 26 -12.90 -8.78 6.78
C ILE A 26 -13.20 -7.84 7.94
N SER A 27 -12.32 -6.87 8.15
CA SER A 27 -12.57 -5.76 9.06
C SER A 27 -12.91 -4.51 8.26
N MET A 28 -14.17 -4.09 8.39
CA MET A 28 -14.62 -2.81 7.84
C MET A 28 -14.05 -1.63 8.61
N GLU A 29 -13.84 -1.78 9.93
CA GLU A 29 -13.24 -0.75 10.81
C GLU A 29 -11.80 -0.44 10.39
N TYR A 30 -11.02 -1.48 10.07
CA TYR A 30 -9.63 -1.32 9.63
C TYR A 30 -9.46 -1.35 8.11
N ALA A 31 -10.57 -1.36 7.36
CA ALA A 31 -10.61 -1.41 5.89
C ALA A 31 -9.63 -2.45 5.32
N THR A 32 -9.69 -3.70 5.78
CA THR A 32 -8.77 -4.75 5.36
C THR A 32 -9.41 -6.13 5.35
N ALA A 33 -8.94 -6.97 4.43
CA ALA A 33 -9.20 -8.41 4.42
C ALA A 33 -7.92 -9.20 4.69
N VAL A 34 -8.05 -10.32 5.40
CA VAL A 34 -6.95 -11.23 5.72
C VAL A 34 -7.40 -12.68 5.59
N HIS A 35 -6.56 -13.51 4.97
CA HIS A 35 -6.80 -14.95 4.84
C HIS A 35 -5.49 -15.73 4.76
N SER A 36 -5.56 -17.04 5.00
CA SER A 36 -4.44 -17.95 4.74
C SER A 36 -4.31 -18.19 3.23
N CYS A 37 -3.08 -18.16 2.71
CA CYS A 37 -2.80 -18.25 1.28
C CYS A 37 -3.47 -19.45 0.61
N CYS A 38 -4.20 -19.21 -0.49
CA CYS A 38 -5.01 -20.22 -1.18
C CYS A 38 -4.22 -21.38 -1.81
N CYS A 39 -2.89 -21.26 -1.92
CA CYS A 39 -2.04 -22.40 -2.29
C CYS A 39 -1.88 -23.43 -1.16
N GLY A 40 -2.25 -23.07 0.07
CA GLY A 40 -2.15 -23.90 1.26
C GLY A 40 -0.75 -23.96 1.88
N CYS A 41 0.09 -22.93 1.67
CA CYS A 41 1.39 -22.81 2.34
C CYS A 41 1.32 -22.22 3.75
N GLY A 42 0.14 -21.73 4.17
CA GLY A 42 -0.07 -21.15 5.50
C GLY A 42 0.29 -19.67 5.64
N GLU A 43 0.90 -19.06 4.63
CA GLU A 43 1.25 -17.63 4.63
C GLU A 43 0.03 -16.74 4.80
N GLN A 44 0.13 -15.72 5.65
CA GLN A 44 -0.90 -14.72 5.82
C GLN A 44 -0.90 -13.77 4.62
N VAL A 45 -2.06 -13.65 3.97
CA VAL A 45 -2.29 -12.67 2.90
C VAL A 45 -3.11 -11.53 3.47
N VAL A 46 -2.63 -10.29 3.29
CA VAL A 46 -3.31 -9.07 3.73
C VAL A 46 -3.65 -8.25 2.49
N THR A 47 -4.92 -7.86 2.38
CA THR A 47 -5.44 -7.03 1.28
C THR A 47 -6.13 -5.79 1.87
N PRO A 48 -5.41 -4.68 2.06
CA PRO A 48 -5.99 -3.40 2.47
C PRO A 48 -6.93 -2.84 1.40
N PHE A 49 -8.02 -2.21 1.83
CA PHE A 49 -9.00 -1.56 0.98
C PHE A 49 -8.70 -0.08 0.77
N SER A 50 -7.41 0.29 0.75
CA SER A 50 -7.04 1.67 0.46
C SER A 50 -7.44 2.01 -0.98
N PRO A 51 -7.65 3.30 -1.30
CA PRO A 51 -8.00 3.75 -2.66
C PRO A 51 -7.00 3.33 -3.75
N THR A 52 -5.78 2.94 -3.36
CA THR A 52 -4.70 2.53 -4.27
C THR A 52 -4.36 1.05 -4.21
N ASP A 53 -5.03 0.27 -3.36
CA ASP A 53 -4.76 -1.16 -3.16
C ASP A 53 -5.94 -1.99 -3.72
N TRP A 54 -6.59 -2.82 -2.90
CA TRP A 54 -7.71 -3.67 -3.32
C TRP A 54 -9.05 -2.99 -3.12
N LYS A 55 -10.02 -3.34 -3.95
CA LYS A 55 -11.44 -3.05 -3.80
C LYS A 55 -12.15 -4.33 -3.45
N MET A 56 -13.04 -4.22 -2.47
CA MET A 56 -13.96 -5.29 -2.08
C MET A 56 -15.34 -5.01 -2.68
N ILE A 57 -15.96 -6.05 -3.20
CA ILE A 57 -17.39 -6.06 -3.57
C ILE A 57 -18.06 -7.11 -2.69
N TYR A 58 -19.14 -6.72 -2.01
CA TYR A 58 -20.00 -7.61 -1.25
C TYR A 58 -21.43 -7.44 -1.76
N ASP A 59 -22.04 -8.54 -2.21
CA ASP A 59 -23.38 -8.56 -2.81
C ASP A 59 -24.48 -9.01 -1.83
N GLY A 60 -24.14 -9.18 -0.55
CA GLY A 60 -25.03 -9.71 0.48
C GLY A 60 -24.88 -11.21 0.73
N GLU A 61 -24.14 -11.93 -0.13
CA GLU A 61 -23.89 -13.37 -0.01
C GLU A 61 -22.40 -13.70 -0.09
N SER A 62 -21.67 -13.00 -0.94
CA SER A 62 -20.32 -13.37 -1.34
C SER A 62 -19.40 -12.17 -1.50
N VAL A 63 -18.09 -12.40 -1.38
CA VAL A 63 -17.07 -11.35 -1.46
C VAL A 63 -16.20 -11.55 -2.69
N SER A 64 -15.94 -10.47 -3.42
CA SER A 64 -14.95 -10.42 -4.50
C SER A 64 -13.89 -9.37 -4.20
N LEU A 65 -12.64 -9.65 -4.56
CA LEU A 65 -11.54 -8.69 -4.48
C LEU A 65 -10.97 -8.40 -5.87
N THR A 66 -10.65 -7.13 -6.11
CA THR A 66 -9.96 -6.66 -7.33
C THR A 66 -8.93 -5.59 -6.97
N PRO A 67 -7.70 -5.59 -7.52
CA PRO A 67 -7.19 -6.50 -8.55
C PRO A 67 -6.88 -7.90 -7.99
N SER A 68 -6.19 -8.72 -8.79
CA SER A 68 -5.70 -10.03 -8.35
C SER A 68 -4.74 -9.93 -7.16
N ILE A 69 -4.53 -11.07 -6.49
CA ILE A 69 -3.62 -11.25 -5.37
C ILE A 69 -2.41 -12.01 -5.87
N GLY A 70 -1.26 -11.34 -5.96
CA GLY A 70 0.02 -11.94 -6.31
C GLY A 70 0.95 -12.01 -5.11
N ASN A 71 1.31 -13.21 -4.67
CA ASN A 71 2.18 -13.42 -3.51
C ASN A 71 3.67 -13.57 -3.91
N TRP A 72 4.17 -12.60 -4.67
CA TRP A 72 5.50 -12.67 -5.31
C TRP A 72 6.69 -12.62 -4.34
N HIS A 73 6.47 -12.15 -3.11
CA HIS A 73 7.49 -12.12 -2.06
C HIS A 73 7.59 -13.44 -1.29
N SER A 74 6.55 -14.28 -1.33
CA SER A 74 6.57 -15.60 -0.68
C SER A 74 7.12 -16.67 -1.62
N ALA A 75 7.64 -17.75 -1.03
CA ALA A 75 8.18 -18.88 -1.77
C ALA A 75 7.17 -19.53 -2.74
N CYS A 76 5.87 -19.49 -2.40
CA CYS A 76 4.82 -20.11 -3.21
C CYS A 76 4.51 -19.34 -4.52
N ARG A 77 4.82 -18.03 -4.59
CA ARG A 77 4.53 -17.15 -5.73
C ARG A 77 3.11 -17.32 -6.32
N SER A 78 2.13 -17.63 -5.48
CA SER A 78 0.77 -17.90 -5.92
C SER A 78 0.11 -16.64 -6.49
N HIS A 79 -0.68 -16.78 -7.55
CA HIS A 79 -1.43 -15.68 -8.15
C HIS A 79 -2.87 -16.09 -8.42
N TYR A 80 -3.83 -15.34 -7.87
CA TYR A 80 -5.25 -15.68 -7.99
C TYR A 80 -6.16 -14.47 -7.81
N ILE A 81 -7.42 -14.64 -8.18
CA ILE A 81 -8.52 -13.69 -7.98
C ILE A 81 -9.53 -14.35 -7.05
N ILE A 82 -10.10 -13.56 -6.14
CA ILE A 82 -11.27 -13.96 -5.34
C ILE A 82 -12.50 -13.34 -6.01
N LYS A 83 -13.38 -14.18 -6.56
CA LYS A 83 -14.62 -13.74 -7.21
C LYS A 83 -15.79 -14.51 -6.63
N GLN A 84 -16.69 -13.82 -5.94
CA GLN A 84 -17.85 -14.40 -5.26
C GLN A 84 -17.46 -15.54 -4.32
N GLY A 85 -16.37 -15.34 -3.56
CA GLY A 85 -15.75 -16.34 -2.70
C GLY A 85 -14.97 -17.44 -3.45
N ILE A 86 -15.06 -17.54 -4.77
CA ILE A 86 -14.36 -18.56 -5.56
C ILE A 86 -12.93 -18.11 -5.87
N ILE A 87 -11.98 -19.04 -5.75
CA ILE A 87 -10.58 -18.82 -6.08
C ILE A 87 -10.34 -19.19 -7.55
N ILE A 88 -10.04 -18.17 -8.34
CA ILE A 88 -9.71 -18.31 -9.77
C ILE A 88 -8.20 -18.13 -9.92
N GLU A 89 -7.52 -19.13 -10.48
CA GLU A 89 -6.09 -19.03 -10.77
C GLU A 89 -5.83 -17.92 -11.79
N ALA A 90 -4.89 -17.03 -11.47
CA ALA A 90 -4.46 -15.99 -12.37
C ALA A 90 -3.09 -16.38 -12.92
N GLY A 91 -2.88 -16.20 -14.23
CA GLY A 91 -1.65 -16.61 -14.89
C GLY A 91 -0.39 -16.02 -14.24
N SER A 92 0.68 -16.80 -14.19
CA SER A 92 1.96 -16.35 -13.62
C SER A 92 2.46 -15.10 -14.33
N TRP A 93 2.97 -14.14 -13.56
CA TRP A 93 3.66 -12.98 -14.10
C TRP A 93 5.16 -13.23 -14.12
N ASN A 94 5.82 -12.75 -15.16
CA ASN A 94 7.28 -12.67 -15.17
C ASN A 94 7.76 -11.48 -14.33
N ASP A 95 9.06 -11.45 -14.03
CA ASP A 95 9.64 -10.40 -13.18
C ASP A 95 9.43 -8.99 -13.73
N ALA A 96 9.40 -8.82 -15.06
CA ALA A 96 9.14 -7.53 -15.69
C ALA A 96 7.70 -7.04 -15.42
N GLN A 97 6.72 -7.94 -15.50
CA GLN A 97 5.31 -7.65 -15.18
C GLN A 97 5.13 -7.30 -13.69
N ILE A 98 5.79 -8.05 -12.80
CA ILE A 98 5.79 -7.77 -11.35
C ILE A 98 6.40 -6.39 -11.07
N MET A 99 7.54 -6.06 -11.70
CA MET A 99 8.17 -4.75 -11.54
C MET A 99 7.32 -3.61 -12.08
N ALA A 100 6.65 -3.82 -13.22
CA ALA A 100 5.75 -2.83 -13.81
C ALA A 100 4.54 -2.55 -12.90
N GLU A 101 3.93 -3.58 -12.32
CA GLU A 101 2.85 -3.42 -11.33
C GLU A 101 3.34 -2.65 -10.10
N ARG A 102 4.47 -3.07 -9.50
CA ARG A 102 5.05 -2.37 -8.34
C ARG A 102 5.33 -0.89 -8.63
N LYS A 103 5.78 -0.57 -9.85
CA LYS A 103 5.99 0.82 -10.28
C LYS A 103 4.66 1.57 -10.37
N ARG A 104 3.62 0.96 -10.93
CA ARG A 104 2.27 1.54 -10.98
C ARG A 104 1.70 1.78 -9.59
N ASP A 105 1.79 0.81 -8.69
CA ASP A 105 1.34 0.92 -7.30
C ASP A 105 2.06 2.07 -6.57
N ARG A 106 3.39 2.16 -6.72
CA ARG A 106 4.18 3.23 -6.12
C ARG A 106 3.74 4.61 -6.62
N ILE A 107 3.51 4.74 -7.93
CA ILE A 107 3.06 6.00 -8.54
C ILE A 107 1.65 6.35 -8.06
N ALA A 108 0.74 5.38 -8.02
CA ALA A 108 -0.63 5.57 -7.55
C ALA A 108 -0.65 6.05 -6.09
N LYS A 109 0.11 5.39 -5.21
CA LYS A 109 0.27 5.77 -3.79
C LYS A 109 0.87 7.16 -3.65
N ALA A 110 1.95 7.47 -4.37
CA ALA A 110 2.57 8.80 -4.33
C ALA A 110 1.59 9.89 -4.78
N ARG A 111 0.83 9.65 -5.86
CA ARG A 111 -0.16 10.61 -6.38
C ARG A 111 -1.32 10.82 -5.40
N TYR A 112 -1.75 9.79 -4.69
CA TYR A 112 -2.90 9.87 -3.78
C TYR A 112 -2.52 10.50 -2.44
N TYR A 113 -1.40 10.10 -1.83
CA TYR A 113 -0.99 10.55 -0.51
C TYR A 113 -0.11 11.82 -0.50
N ASN A 114 0.48 12.19 -1.63
CA ASN A 114 1.26 13.43 -1.77
C ASN A 114 0.75 14.33 -2.93
N PRO A 115 -0.49 14.85 -2.84
CA PRO A 115 -1.06 15.69 -3.88
C PRO A 115 -0.38 17.07 -3.99
N SER A 116 0.27 17.57 -2.93
CA SER A 116 0.94 18.88 -2.88
C SER A 116 2.28 18.92 -3.63
N ALA A 117 2.85 17.78 -4.02
CA ALA A 117 4.01 17.74 -4.93
C ALA A 117 3.69 18.23 -6.36
N LYS A 118 2.42 18.58 -6.66
CA LYS A 118 1.99 19.14 -7.95
C LYS A 118 1.96 20.67 -8.03
N SER A 119 2.39 21.40 -7.00
CA SER A 119 2.47 22.87 -7.05
C SER A 119 3.79 23.39 -6.49
N HIS A 120 4.90 23.05 -7.14
CA HIS A 120 6.01 24.00 -7.21
C HIS A 120 6.33 24.21 -8.69
N ASN A 121 5.73 25.26 -9.24
CA ASN A 121 6.11 25.80 -10.53
C ASN A 121 7.50 26.44 -10.33
N PRO A 122 8.59 25.98 -10.99
CA PRO A 122 9.94 26.55 -10.79
C PRO A 122 10.00 28.07 -11.10
N ALA A 123 9.01 28.57 -11.83
CA ALA A 123 8.86 29.98 -12.17
C ALA A 123 8.34 30.87 -11.02
N GLU A 124 7.69 30.31 -9.98
CA GLU A 124 7.23 31.09 -8.82
C GLU A 124 8.31 31.24 -7.74
N GLU A 125 9.19 30.24 -7.58
CA GLU A 125 10.35 30.31 -6.67
C GLU A 125 11.37 31.39 -7.09
N MET A 126 11.49 31.68 -8.38
CA MET A 126 12.43 32.69 -8.90
C MET A 126 11.94 34.14 -8.68
N LYS A 127 10.63 34.34 -8.49
CA LYS A 127 10.07 35.67 -8.16
C LYS A 127 10.15 35.99 -6.67
N ASP A 128 9.95 35.00 -5.79
CA ASP A 128 10.04 35.21 -4.33
C ASP A 128 11.51 35.36 -3.87
N THR A 129 12.44 34.68 -4.53
CA THR A 129 13.88 34.79 -4.22
C THR A 129 14.45 36.16 -4.60
N SER A 130 14.06 36.73 -5.75
CA SER A 130 14.53 38.07 -6.16
C SER A 130 13.90 39.19 -5.33
N ALA A 131 12.64 39.05 -4.90
CA ALA A 131 11.98 40.00 -4.00
C ALA A 131 12.57 39.98 -2.59
N ARG A 132 12.98 38.81 -2.06
CA ARG A 132 13.62 38.69 -0.75
C ARG A 132 15.06 39.21 -0.73
N ILE A 133 15.82 39.01 -1.81
CA ILE A 133 17.21 39.50 -1.90
C ILE A 133 17.27 41.03 -1.95
N PHE A 134 16.29 41.71 -2.54
CA PHE A 134 16.29 43.18 -2.64
C PHE A 134 15.79 43.91 -1.38
N SER A 135 15.19 43.20 -0.42
CA SER A 135 14.64 43.80 0.82
C SER A 135 15.60 43.71 2.01
N ASN A 136 16.60 42.82 1.98
CA ASN A 136 17.47 42.57 3.14
C ASN A 136 18.89 43.15 2.97
N LYS A 137 19.00 44.46 2.75
CA LYS A 137 20.15 45.23 3.27
C LYS A 137 19.87 45.55 4.74
N GLY A 138 20.00 44.54 5.60
CA GLY A 138 19.85 44.75 7.04
C GLY A 138 19.82 43.46 7.83
N ARG A 139 20.85 43.26 8.66
CA ARG A 139 20.94 42.30 9.78
C ARG A 139 21.36 40.87 9.41
N MET A 140 22.68 40.72 9.35
CA MET A 140 23.43 39.53 9.75
C MET A 140 22.99 39.04 11.15
N THR A 141 23.24 37.75 11.43
CA THR A 141 22.83 36.93 12.61
C THR A 141 21.49 36.23 12.36
N VAL A 142 21.36 34.90 12.26
CA VAL A 142 21.77 33.87 13.21
C VAL A 142 21.91 32.51 12.48
N ILE A 143 23.14 32.03 12.28
CA ILE A 143 23.43 30.65 11.77
C ILE A 143 24.28 29.84 12.76
N PHE A 144 24.61 30.37 13.95
CA PHE A 144 25.70 29.83 14.76
C PHE A 144 25.38 29.27 16.16
N GLU A 145 24.12 28.92 16.46
CA GLU A 145 23.79 28.41 17.81
C GLU A 145 23.30 26.94 17.89
N TRP A 146 23.04 26.28 16.76
CA TRP A 146 22.58 24.87 16.78
C TRP A 146 23.70 23.82 16.60
N LEU A 147 24.89 24.21 16.15
CA LEU A 147 26.02 23.30 15.88
C LEU A 147 27.15 23.35 16.92
N ARG A 148 26.87 23.79 18.16
CA ARG A 148 27.85 23.77 19.27
C ARG A 148 27.44 22.91 20.48
N LYS A 149 26.28 22.23 20.42
CA LYS A 149 25.76 21.40 21.52
C LYS A 149 25.80 19.88 21.29
N LEU A 150 26.39 19.39 20.19
CA LEU A 150 26.41 17.96 19.84
C LEU A 150 27.80 17.28 19.79
N VAL A 151 28.86 17.92 20.30
CA VAL A 151 30.21 17.31 20.41
C VAL A 151 30.78 17.41 21.83
N ARG A 152 29.93 17.27 22.86
CA ARG A 152 30.41 17.18 24.25
C ARG A 152 29.54 16.25 25.10
N LYS A 153 29.42 15.00 24.65
CA LYS A 153 29.18 13.84 25.53
C LYS A 153 29.52 12.57 24.76
N TYR A 154 30.59 11.92 25.23
CA TYR A 154 31.37 10.80 24.69
C TYR A 154 32.47 11.21 23.72
#